data_AF-A0A3N6NDW3-F1
#
_entry.id   AF-A0A3N6NDW3-F1
#
_cell.length_a   1.000
_cell.length_b   1.000
_cell.length_c   1.000
_cell.angle_alpha   90.00
_cell.angle_beta   90.00
_cell.angle_gamma   90.00
#
_symmetry.space_group_name_H-M   'P 1'
#
loop_
_entity.id
_entity.type
_entity.pdbx_description
1 polymer ?
#
loop_
_entity_poly.entity_id
_entity_poly.type
_entity_poly.pdbx_seq_one_letter_code
_entity_poly.pdbx_strand_id
1 'polypeptide(L)'
;MKGPRKISLPETYTNRRGETFEYTIHDHEIGDGRDYWLYTIQVKHETWGFRAFGVHATKQAFPTTALAEHLARTVALEAVQQRLEQATATGFPLVFPTWFDGWFVI
;
A
#
# COMPACT_ATOMS: atom_id res chain seq x y z
N MET A 1 0.38 16.87 -7.10
CA MET A 1 0.51 16.43 -5.70
C MET A 1 1.91 16.79 -5.23
N LYS A 2 2.07 17.27 -4.00
CA LYS A 2 3.40 17.30 -3.36
C LYS A 2 3.89 15.85 -3.20
N GLY A 3 5.20 15.65 -3.10
CA GLY A 3 5.77 14.31 -2.84
C GLY A 3 5.32 13.76 -1.48
N PRO A 4 5.68 12.49 -1.16
CA PRO A 4 5.33 11.90 0.11
C PRO A 4 5.93 12.70 1.27
N ARG A 5 5.13 12.88 2.32
CA ARG A 5 5.49 13.55 3.57
C ARG A 5 6.46 12.71 4.40
N LYS A 6 6.27 11.39 4.38
CA LYS A 6 7.08 10.42 5.11
C LYS A 6 7.19 9.15 4.28
N ILE A 7 8.36 8.53 4.27
CA ILE A 7 8.61 7.23 3.67
C ILE A 7 9.19 6.32 4.77
N SER A 8 8.69 5.10 4.89
CA SER A 8 9.26 4.11 5.80
C SER A 8 10.67 3.68 5.37
N LEU A 9 11.39 3.00 6.26
CA LEU A 9 12.55 2.23 5.83
C LEU A 9 12.10 1.11 4.87
N PRO A 10 12.96 0.68 3.93
CA PRO A 10 12.69 -0.48 3.09
C PRO A 10 12.60 -1.75 3.94
N GLU A 11 11.58 -2.55 3.65
CA GLU A 11 11.34 -3.86 4.25
C GLU A 11 11.25 -4.90 3.13
N THR A 12 11.48 -6.17 3.44
CA THR A 12 11.41 -7.26 2.46
C THR A 12 10.28 -8.23 2.77
N TYR A 13 9.69 -8.77 1.72
CA TYR A 13 8.70 -9.83 1.77
C TYR A 13 9.07 -10.90 0.75
N THR A 14 9.12 -12.16 1.19
CA THR A 14 9.37 -13.31 0.32
C THR A 14 8.10 -14.15 0.24
N ASN A 15 7.57 -14.35 -0.96
CA ASN A 15 6.37 -15.15 -1.15
C ASN A 15 6.68 -16.67 -1.07
N ARG A 16 5.65 -17.51 -1.10
CA ARG A 16 5.80 -18.98 -1.02
C ARG A 16 6.55 -19.61 -2.20
N ARG A 17 6.73 -18.88 -3.30
CA ARG A 17 7.49 -19.31 -4.48
C ARG A 17 8.98 -18.94 -4.39
N GLY A 18 9.39 -18.24 -3.32
CA GLY A 18 10.76 -17.78 -3.12
C GLY A 18 11.08 -16.45 -3.79
N GLU A 19 10.10 -15.78 -4.42
CA GLU A 19 10.32 -14.46 -4.98
C GLU A 19 10.35 -13.40 -3.87
N THR A 20 11.33 -12.51 -3.95
CA THR A 20 11.54 -11.46 -2.96
C THR A 20 11.13 -10.10 -3.52
N PHE A 21 10.41 -9.35 -2.69
CA PHE A 21 9.91 -8.02 -2.96
C PHE A 21 10.45 -7.09 -1.87
N GLU A 22 11.01 -5.96 -2.27
CA GLU A 22 11.32 -4.87 -1.35
C GLU A 22 10.11 -3.91 -1.34
N TYR A 23 9.70 -3.39 -0.19
CA TYR A 23 8.61 -2.44 -0.12
C TYR A 23 8.86 -1.30 0.86
N THR A 24 8.21 -0.17 0.59
CA THR A 24 8.20 1.03 1.44
C THR A 24 6.77 1.56 1.54
N ILE A 25 6.44 2.18 2.67
CA ILE A 25 5.13 2.81 2.90
C ILE A 25 5.32 4.32 2.89
N HIS A 26 4.57 4.98 2.02
CA HIS A 26 4.65 6.42 1.78
C HIS A 26 3.37 7.05 2.31
N ASP A 27 3.51 8.03 3.20
CA ASP A 27 2.43 8.90 3.68
C ASP A 27 2.37 10.13 2.78
N HIS A 28 1.20 10.43 2.22
CA HIS A 28 1.02 11.56 1.32
C HIS A 28 0.27 12.68 2.01
N GLU A 29 0.84 13.89 1.98
CA GLU A 29 0.13 15.09 2.37
C GLU A 29 -0.93 15.40 1.32
N ILE A 30 -2.19 15.21 1.69
CA ILE A 30 -3.31 15.68 0.89
C ILE A 30 -3.81 17.00 1.50
N GLY A 31 -4.11 17.96 0.64
CA GLY A 31 -4.48 19.32 1.07
C GLY A 31 -5.66 19.33 2.04
N ASP A 32 -5.74 20.41 2.82
CA ASP A 32 -6.80 20.62 3.81
C ASP A 32 -8.20 20.46 3.19
N GLY A 33 -9.11 19.85 3.94
CA GLY A 33 -10.50 19.60 3.51
C GLY A 33 -10.77 18.25 2.84
N ARG A 34 -9.75 17.42 2.60
CA ARG A 34 -9.97 16.01 2.22
C ARG A 34 -10.43 15.19 3.42
N ASP A 35 -11.38 14.30 3.19
CA ASP A 35 -12.03 13.43 4.17
C ASP A 35 -11.34 12.06 4.31
N TYR A 36 -10.12 11.91 3.81
CA TYR A 36 -9.33 10.68 3.90
C TYR A 36 -7.87 10.97 4.26
N TRP A 37 -7.12 9.90 4.53
CA TRP A 37 -5.66 9.86 4.55
C TRP A 37 -5.20 9.06 3.35
N LEU A 38 -4.06 9.43 2.77
CA LEU A 38 -3.52 8.74 1.60
C LEU A 38 -2.15 8.16 1.93
N TYR A 39 -2.03 6.85 1.74
CA TYR A 39 -0.76 6.15 1.76
C TYR A 39 -0.55 5.42 0.44
N THR A 40 0.70 5.10 0.13
CA THR A 40 1.03 4.12 -0.91
C THR A 40 2.04 3.12 -0.40
N ILE A 41 1.81 1.84 -0.64
CA ILE A 41 2.78 0.78 -0.40
C ILE A 41 3.50 0.57 -1.74
N GLN A 42 4.72 1.09 -1.85
CA GLN A 42 5.53 0.98 -3.05
C GLN A 42 6.40 -0.27 -2.95
N VAL A 43 6.09 -1.25 -3.78
CA VAL A 43 6.78 -2.53 -3.91
C VAL A 43 7.73 -2.48 -5.09
N LYS A 44 8.90 -3.10 -4.94
CA LYS A 44 9.93 -3.27 -5.95
C LYS A 44 10.20 -4.76 -6.14
N HIS A 45 10.23 -5.16 -7.40
CA HIS A 45 10.73 -6.47 -7.82
C HIS A 45 11.78 -6.28 -8.91
N GLU A 46 12.66 -7.26 -9.05
CA GLU A 46 13.77 -7.21 -9.98
C GLU A 46 13.32 -7.08 -11.45
N THR A 47 12.24 -7.76 -11.84
CA THR A 47 11.80 -7.85 -13.24
C THR A 47 10.83 -6.73 -13.64
N TRP A 48 9.82 -6.43 -12.82
CA TRP A 48 8.77 -5.46 -13.15
C TRP A 48 9.01 -4.06 -12.55
N GLY A 49 10.11 -3.87 -11.81
CA GLY A 49 10.47 -2.59 -11.21
C GLY A 49 9.55 -2.22 -10.04
N PHE A 50 9.18 -0.95 -9.96
CA PHE A 50 8.34 -0.44 -8.87
C PHE A 50 6.86 -0.45 -9.24
N ARG A 51 6.01 -0.84 -8.27
CA ARG A 51 4.57 -0.60 -8.30
C ARG A 51 4.06 -0.13 -6.96
N ALA A 52 3.08 0.77 -7.03
CA ALA A 52 2.47 1.37 -5.88
C ALA A 52 1.08 0.80 -5.70
N PHE A 53 0.79 0.43 -4.46
CA PHE A 53 -0.52 0.02 -3.99
C PHE A 53 -1.12 1.17 -3.21
N GLY A 54 -2.20 1.76 -3.71
CA GLY A 54 -2.88 2.87 -3.03
C GLY A 54 -3.48 2.43 -1.69
N VAL A 55 -3.55 3.30 -0.69
CA VAL A 55 -4.32 3.06 0.53
C VAL A 55 -5.02 4.36 0.88
N HIS A 56 -6.33 4.37 0.72
CA HIS A 56 -7.18 5.48 1.10
C HIS A 56 -7.78 5.13 2.45
N ALA A 57 -7.72 5.96 3.47
CA ALA A 57 -8.34 5.66 4.77
C ALA A 57 -9.28 6.80 5.14
N THR A 58 -10.59 6.57 5.18
CA THR A 58 -11.55 7.65 5.49
C THR A 58 -11.32 8.18 6.91
N LYS A 59 -11.36 9.50 7.08
CA LYS A 59 -11.25 10.17 8.39
C LYS A 59 -12.44 9.84 9.30
N GLN A 60 -13.57 9.41 8.73
CA GLN A 60 -14.72 8.94 9.49
C GLN A 60 -14.40 7.63 10.25
N ALA A 61 -13.76 6.65 9.58
CA ALA A 61 -13.40 5.37 10.19
C ALA A 61 -12.05 5.43 10.92
N PHE A 62 -11.11 6.25 10.43
CA PHE A 62 -9.75 6.42 10.95
C PHE A 62 -9.52 7.89 11.27
N PRO A 63 -10.00 8.42 12.41
CA PRO A 63 -10.00 9.87 12.68
C PRO A 63 -8.61 10.48 12.92
N THR A 64 -7.57 9.67 13.11
CA THR A 64 -6.21 10.13 13.36
C THR A 64 -5.23 9.56 12.36
N THR A 65 -4.14 10.29 12.11
CA THR A 65 -3.01 9.83 11.28
C THR A 65 -2.40 8.54 11.83
N ALA A 66 -2.34 8.38 13.15
CA ALA A 66 -1.79 7.18 13.77
C ALA A 66 -2.65 5.93 13.47
N LEU A 67 -3.98 6.05 13.51
CA LEU A 67 -4.89 4.95 13.15
C LEU A 67 -4.81 4.61 11.66
N ALA A 68 -4.71 5.62 10.80
CA ALA A 68 -4.58 5.42 9.36
C ALA A 68 -3.22 4.81 8.98
N GLU A 69 -2.12 5.25 9.62
CA GLU A 69 -0.80 4.64 9.46
C GLU A 69 -0.82 3.18 9.97
N HIS A 70 -1.51 2.90 11.08
CA HIS A 70 -1.67 1.53 11.58
C HIS A 70 -2.42 0.64 10.58
N LEU A 71 -3.52 1.12 9.97
CA LEU A 71 -4.22 0.41 8.90
C LEU A 71 -3.28 0.10 7.71
N ALA A 72 -2.54 1.11 7.24
CA ALA A 72 -1.62 0.96 6.12
C ALA A 72 -0.52 -0.09 6.38
N ARG A 73 -0.04 -0.17 7.63
CA ARG A 73 1.00 -1.12 8.08
C ARG A 73 0.50 -2.51 8.41
N THR A 74 -0.82 -2.70 8.54
CA THR A 74 -1.41 -3.98 8.94
C THR A 74 -2.28 -4.52 7.82
N VAL A 75 -3.58 -4.24 7.84
CA VAL A 75 -4.57 -4.83 6.93
C VAL A 75 -4.25 -4.53 5.47
N ALA A 76 -3.86 -3.30 5.14
CA ALA A 76 -3.54 -2.96 3.76
C ALA A 76 -2.25 -3.66 3.28
N LEU A 77 -1.23 -3.73 4.14
CA LEU A 77 0.00 -4.44 3.85
C LEU A 77 -0.23 -5.94 3.68
N GLU A 78 -1.03 -6.55 4.54
CA GLU A 78 -1.39 -7.96 4.43
C GLU A 78 -2.12 -8.23 3.09
N ALA A 79 -3.07 -7.37 2.71
CA ALA A 79 -3.74 -7.48 1.42
C ALA A 79 -2.78 -7.35 0.23
N VAL A 80 -1.78 -6.46 0.32
CA VAL A 80 -0.69 -6.37 -0.67
C VAL A 80 0.16 -7.64 -0.68
N GLN A 81 0.53 -8.19 0.47
CA GLN A 81 1.31 -9.43 0.54
C GLN A 81 0.55 -10.62 -0.04
N GLN A 82 -0.74 -10.76 0.26
CA GLN A 82 -1.61 -11.80 -0.34
C GLN A 82 -1.70 -11.68 -1.86
N ARG A 83 -1.61 -10.47 -2.40
CA ARG A 83 -1.50 -10.24 -3.85
C ARG A 83 -0.15 -10.69 -4.38
N LEU A 84 0.94 -10.36 -3.69
CA LEU A 84 2.29 -10.77 -4.06
C LEU A 84 2.51 -12.29 -3.99
N GLU A 85 1.70 -13.03 -3.21
CA GLU A 85 1.66 -14.51 -3.28
C GLU A 85 1.22 -15.05 -4.65
N GLN A 86 0.42 -14.26 -5.38
CA GLN A 86 -0.06 -14.61 -6.73
C GLN A 86 0.79 -13.96 -7.83
N ALA A 87 1.67 -13.03 -7.49
CA ALA A 87 2.60 -12.44 -8.43
C ALA A 87 3.56 -13.50 -8.97
N THR A 88 3.98 -13.31 -10.21
CA THR A 88 4.97 -14.15 -10.88
C THR A 88 5.98 -13.27 -11.60
N ALA A 89 7.11 -13.86 -12.00
CA ALA A 89 8.10 -13.18 -12.82
C ALA A 89 7.54 -12.59 -14.13
N THR A 90 6.44 -13.14 -14.68
CA THR A 90 5.79 -12.63 -15.90
C THR A 90 4.80 -11.50 -15.65
N GLY A 91 4.55 -11.15 -14.39
CA GLY A 91 3.71 -10.03 -14.01
C GLY A 91 2.68 -10.38 -12.93
N PHE A 92 1.77 -9.43 -12.75
CA PHE A 92 0.74 -9.44 -11.72
C PHE A 92 -0.64 -9.30 -12.39
N PRO A 93 -1.64 -10.15 -12.06
CA PRO A 93 -3.00 -9.92 -12.50
C PRO A 93 -3.54 -8.65 -11.82
N LEU A 94 -3.95 -7.65 -12.61
CA LEU A 94 -4.60 -6.44 -12.10
C LEU A 94 -5.93 -6.82 -11.44
N VAL A 95 -5.93 -6.98 -10.13
CA VAL A 95 -7.15 -7.22 -9.35
C VAL A 95 -7.44 -5.96 -8.54
N PHE A 96 -8.62 -5.39 -8.68
CA PHE A 96 -9.10 -4.29 -7.84
C PHE A 96 -9.80 -4.89 -6.60
N PRO A 97 -9.31 -4.69 -5.36
CA PRO A 97 -10.01 -5.11 -4.17
C PRO A 97 -11.04 -4.02 -3.83
N THR A 98 -12.30 -4.31 -4.09
CA THR A 98 -13.43 -3.48 -3.68
C THR A 98 -13.95 -3.94 -2.33
N TRP A 99 -13.24 -3.63 -1.23
CA TRP A 99 -13.67 -4.07 0.10
C TRP A 99 -13.93 -2.88 1.04
N PHE A 100 -15.23 -2.66 1.28
CA PHE A 100 -15.88 -1.96 2.40
C PHE A 100 -15.54 -0.49 2.67
N ASP A 101 -16.42 0.17 3.43
CA ASP A 101 -16.46 1.59 3.78
C ASP A 101 -15.13 2.14 4.32
N GLY A 102 -14.21 2.43 3.40
CA GLY A 102 -13.19 3.43 3.61
C GLY A 102 -11.76 3.09 3.25
N TRP A 103 -11.46 1.99 2.54
CA TRP A 103 -10.15 1.86 1.88
C TRP A 103 -10.13 1.08 0.56
N PHE A 104 -9.22 1.49 -0.33
CA PHE A 104 -9.07 0.92 -1.67
C PHE A 104 -7.60 0.76 -2.02
N VAL A 105 -7.22 -0.43 -2.48
CA VAL A 105 -5.88 -0.76 -2.97
C VAL A 105 -5.85 -0.83 -4.49
N ILE A 106 -5.35 0.22 -5.13
CA ILE A 106 -5.14 0.24 -6.59
C ILE A 106 -3.89 -0.55 -6.91
#